data_AF-A0A2V8UCZ6-F1
#
_entry.id   AF-A0A2V8UCZ6-F1
#
_cell.length_a   1.000
_cell.length_b   1.000
_cell.length_c   1.000
_cell.angle_alpha   90.00
_cell.angle_beta   90.00
_cell.angle_gamma   90.00
#
_symmetry.space_group_name_H-M   'P 1'
#
loop_
_entity.id
_entity.type
_entity.pdbx_description
1 polymer ?
#
loop_
_entity_poly.entity_id
_entity_poly.type
_entity_poly.pdbx_seq_one_letter_code
_entity_poly.pdbx_strand_id
1 'polypeptide(L)' 'MASEGEIKQRFSQLEAWLDERTRRLWAAAESAAHGRGGISLVARASGVSRRAIAVGLAELQKKPDRSQRTR' A
#
# COMPACT_ATOMS: atom_id res chain seq x y z
N MET A 1 15.32 -4.86 4.69
CA MET A 1 13.87 -4.98 4.42
C MET A 1 13.17 -5.13 5.74
N ALA A 2 12.02 -4.46 5.93
CA ALA A 2 11.19 -4.67 7.12
C ALA A 2 10.64 -6.12 7.20
N SER A 3 10.40 -6.59 8.41
CA SER A 3 9.71 -7.83 8.70
C SER A 3 8.19 -7.67 8.54
N GLU A 4 7.47 -8.79 8.47
CA GLU A 4 6.00 -8.81 8.44
C GLU A 4 5.40 -8.09 9.67
N GLY A 5 6.02 -8.25 10.84
CA GLY A 5 5.61 -7.59 12.09
C GLY A 5 5.78 -6.07 12.05
N GLU A 6 6.91 -5.59 11.52
CA GLU A 6 7.15 -4.14 11.38
C GLU A 6 6.16 -3.49 10.40
N ILE A 7 5.85 -4.16 9.29
CA ILE A 7 4.85 -3.69 8.32
C ILE A 7 3.47 -3.63 8.97
N LYS A 8 3.09 -4.69 9.69
CA LYS A 8 1.80 -4.75 10.40
C LYS A 8 1.68 -3.63 11.43
N GLN A 9 2.73 -3.39 12.22
CA GLN A 9 2.75 -2.33 13.22
C GLN A 9 2.55 -0.94 12.58
N ARG A 10 3.27 -0.64 11.50
CA ARG A 10 3.11 0.64 10.76
C ARG A 10 1.72 0.77 10.16
N PHE A 11 1.19 -0.31 9.59
CA PHE A 11 -0.15 -0.32 8.99
C PHE A 11 -1.23 -0.06 10.03
N SER A 12 -1.20 -0.75 11.17
CA SER A 12 -2.21 -0.60 12.23
C SER A 12 -2.27 0.82 12.82
N GLN A 13 -1.15 1.56 12.82
CA GLN A 13 -1.14 2.97 13.26
C GLN A 13 -1.89 3.89 12.29
N LEU A 14 -1.88 3.55 11.00
CA LEU A 14 -2.50 4.36 9.94
C LEU A 14 -3.89 3.86 9.55
N GLU A 15 -4.24 2.60 9.82
CA GLU A 15 -5.42 1.92 9.28
C GLU A 15 -6.73 2.71 9.46
N ALA A 16 -6.92 3.32 10.64
CA ALA A 16 -8.11 4.11 10.96
C ALA A 16 -8.22 5.43 10.16
N TRP A 17 -7.11 5.90 9.59
CA TRP A 17 -7.01 7.15 8.83
C TRP A 17 -7.03 6.93 7.32
N LEU A 18 -6.89 5.67 6.87
CA LEU A 18 -6.80 5.32 5.46
C LEU A 18 -8.17 4.94 4.91
N ASP A 19 -8.58 5.64 3.86
CA ASP A 19 -9.67 5.19 3.00
C ASP A 19 -9.22 4.01 2.10
N GLU A 20 -10.14 3.45 1.32
CA GLU A 20 -9.86 2.29 0.45
C GLU A 20 -8.76 2.58 -0.58
N ARG A 21 -8.66 3.83 -1.08
CA ARG A 21 -7.68 4.23 -2.09
C ARG A 21 -6.29 4.37 -1.48
N THR A 22 -6.17 5.16 -0.42
CA THR A 22 -4.92 5.42 0.31
C THR A 22 -4.39 4.17 0.98
N ARG A 23 -5.26 3.30 1.51
CA ARG A 23 -4.91 1.96 2.00
C ARG A 23 -4.18 1.13 0.94
N ARG A 24 -4.73 1.09 -0.28
CA ARG A 24 -4.15 0.38 -1.41
C ARG A 24 -2.83 0.99 -1.88
N LEU A 25 -2.75 2.32 -1.97
CA LEU A 25 -1.55 3.03 -2.40
C LEU A 25 -0.41 2.87 -1.40
N TRP A 26 -0.71 2.92 -0.09
CA TRP A 26 0.26 2.63 0.96
C TRP A 26 0.81 1.21 0.81
N ALA A 27 -0.07 0.21 0.68
CA ALA A 27 0.33 -1.18 0.55
C ALA A 27 1.16 -1.44 -0.74
N ALA A 28 0.84 -0.74 -1.82
CA ALA A 28 1.62 -0.77 -3.06
C ALA A 28 3.02 -0.16 -2.89
N ALA A 29 3.13 1.00 -2.21
CA ALA A 29 4.41 1.64 -1.96
C ALA A 29 5.31 0.78 -1.07
N GLU A 30 4.77 0.21 0.01
CA GLU A 30 5.52 -0.70 0.89
C GLU A 30 5.96 -1.95 0.10
N SER A 31 5.07 -2.52 -0.72
CA SER A 31 5.39 -3.69 -1.56
C SER A 31 6.52 -3.39 -2.55
N ALA A 32 6.52 -2.21 -3.16
CA ALA A 32 7.58 -1.78 -4.07
C ALA A 32 8.93 -1.64 -3.35
N ALA A 33 8.95 -1.06 -2.14
CA ALA A 33 10.15 -0.94 -1.32
C ALA A 33 10.74 -2.30 -0.91
N HIS A 34 9.89 -3.33 -0.78
CA HIS A 34 10.28 -4.71 -0.52
C HIS A 34 10.71 -5.51 -1.75
N GLY A 35 10.47 -5.05 -2.98
CA GLY A 35 10.86 -5.78 -4.19
C GLY A 35 10.21 -7.17 -4.31
N ARG A 36 11.01 -8.21 -4.65
CA ARG A 36 10.48 -9.56 -4.93
C ARG A 36 9.80 -10.14 -3.69
N GLY A 37 8.53 -10.52 -3.83
CA GLY A 37 7.72 -11.06 -2.74
C GLY A 37 7.05 -10.00 -1.85
N GLY A 38 7.32 -8.70 -2.09
CA GLY A 38 6.74 -7.60 -1.32
C GLY A 38 5.20 -7.62 -1.29
N ILE A 39 4.56 -7.90 -2.44
CA ILE A 39 3.09 -8.02 -2.52
C ILE A 39 2.56 -9.08 -1.56
N SER A 40 3.22 -10.26 -1.51
CA SER A 40 2.79 -11.34 -0.63
C SER A 40 3.03 -11.01 0.83
N LEU A 41 4.17 -10.41 1.16
CA LEU A 41 4.54 -10.00 2.51
C LEU A 41 3.56 -8.94 3.04
N VAL A 42 3.34 -7.87 2.28
CA VAL A 42 2.46 -6.76 2.67
C VAL A 42 1.00 -7.20 2.73
N ALA A 43 0.55 -8.08 1.83
CA ALA A 43 -0.81 -8.62 1.90
C ALA A 43 -1.07 -9.39 3.20
N ARG A 44 -0.09 -10.19 3.67
CA ARG A 44 -0.20 -10.89 4.96
C ARG A 44 -0.19 -9.92 6.15
N ALA A 45 0.68 -8.91 6.09
CA ALA A 45 0.82 -7.93 7.17
C ALA A 45 -0.37 -6.97 7.32
N SER A 46 -0.93 -6.51 6.19
CA SER A 46 -1.97 -5.46 6.16
C SER A 46 -3.38 -5.96 5.87
N GLY A 47 -3.56 -7.22 5.44
CA GLY A 47 -4.86 -7.75 5.01
C GLY A 47 -5.36 -7.20 3.68
N VAL A 48 -4.63 -6.28 3.04
CA VAL A 48 -4.97 -5.75 1.72
C VAL A 48 -4.77 -6.86 0.68
N SER A 49 -5.80 -7.08 -0.15
CA SER A 49 -5.73 -8.13 -1.16
C SER A 49 -4.57 -7.90 -2.14
N ARG A 50 -3.89 -8.98 -2.57
CA ARG A 50 -2.81 -8.89 -3.57
C ARG A 50 -3.26 -8.20 -4.85
N ARG A 51 -4.53 -8.39 -5.25
CA ARG A 51 -5.14 -7.71 -6.39
C ARG A 51 -5.19 -6.19 -6.18
N ALA A 52 -5.65 -5.74 -5.01
CA ALA A 52 -5.65 -4.32 -4.68
C ALA A 52 -4.23 -3.77 -4.70
N ILE A 53 -3.25 -4.43 -4.09
CA ILE A 53 -1.84 -3.99 -4.11
C ILE A 53 -1.33 -3.83 -5.56
N ALA A 54 -1.61 -4.79 -6.44
CA ALA A 54 -1.22 -4.71 -7.85
C ALA A 54 -1.86 -3.52 -8.59
N VAL A 55 -3.15 -3.25 -8.32
CA VAL A 55 -3.82 -2.05 -8.84
C VAL A 55 -3.15 -0.78 -8.30
N GLY A 56 -2.83 -0.74 -7.01
CA GLY A 56 -2.11 0.39 -6.40
C GLY A 56 -0.74 0.62 -7.01
N LEU A 57 0.02 -0.43 -7.34
CA LEU A 57 1.30 -0.33 -8.03
C LEU A 57 1.13 0.30 -9.43
N ALA A 58 0.10 -0.14 -10.17
CA ALA A 58 -0.23 0.45 -11.46
C ALA A 58 -0.69 1.91 -11.34
N GLU A 59 -1.38 2.27 -10.25
CA GLU A 59 -1.76 3.65 -9.95
C GLU A 59 -0.55 4.53 -9.59
N LEU A 60 0.41 4.03 -8.81
CA LEU A 60 1.64 4.77 -8.46
C LEU A 60 2.53 5.06 -9.68
N GLN A 61 2.51 4.18 -10.68
CA GLN A 61 3.19 4.39 -11.96
C GLN A 61 2.52 5.49 -12.81
N LYS A 62 1.24 5.80 -12.56
CA LYS A 62 0.53 6.88 -13.23
C LYS A 62 0.82 8.20 -12.53
N LYS A 63 0.93 9.28 -13.30
CA LYS A 63 1.04 10.63 -12.72
C LYS A 63 -0.20 10.90 -11.86
N PRO A 64 -0.05 11.41 -10.62
CA PRO A 64 -1.18 11.77 -9.80
C PRO A 64 -1.98 12.84 -10.52
N ASP A 65 -3.28 12.61 -10.65
CA ASP A 65 -4.20 13.62 -11.18
C ASP A 65 -4.27 14.78 -10.18
N ARG A 66 -3.53 15.85 -10.48
CA ARG A 66 -3.41 17.02 -9.60
C ARG A 66 -4.71 17.79 -9.49
N SER A 67 -5.70 17.52 -10.35
CA SER A 67 -7.03 18.16 -10.27
C SER A 67 -7.81 17.74 -9.01
N GLN A 68 -7.48 16.60 -8.40
CA GLN A 68 -8.15 16.09 -7.20
C GLN A 68 -7.58 16.64 -5.87
N ARG A 69 -6.53 17.47 -5.92
CA ARG A 69 -5.94 18.08 -4.70
C ARG A 69 -6.66 19.35 -4.23
N THR A 70 -7.63 19.85 -5.00
CA THR A 70 -8.27 21.15 -4.81
C THR A 70 -9.72 21.04 -4.30
N ARG A 71 -10.09 19.97 -3.60
CA ARG A 71 -11.41 19.86 -2.97
C ARG A 71 -11.31 19.64 -1.48
#